data_AF-E3NQC5-F1
#
_entry.id   AF-E3NQC5-F1
#
_cell.length_a   1.000
_cell.length_b   1.000
_cell.length_c   1.000
_cell.angle_alpha   90.00
_cell.angle_beta   90.00
_cell.angle_gamma   90.00
#
_symmetry.space_group_name_H-M   'P 1'
#
loop_
_entity.id
_entity.type
_entity.pdbx_description
1 polymer ?
#
loop_
_entity_poly.entity_id
_entity_poly.type
_entity_poly.pdbx_seq_one_letter_code
_entity_poly.pdbx_strand_id
1 'polypeptide(L)'
;MNHLYLVLILPAVLAVQLHNHVGFIRFTQPVPDFLSTLSLKAQYDYKVILENETIPLNTKSADFKKWANTYNVMTQYTQYEIQQNSTKVQMEKNVTQLISQLSLVNSQISKILENGSLSIKEQREAVNELAEQQYPKVIDLS
;
A
#
# COMPACT_ATOMS: atom_id res chain seq x y z
N MET A 1 14.18 -45.92 -28.40
CA MET A 1 13.73 -44.83 -29.28
C MET A 1 12.31 -44.44 -28.87
N ASN A 2 12.14 -43.16 -28.50
CA ASN A 2 10.92 -42.38 -28.23
C ASN A 2 9.87 -42.89 -27.23
N HIS A 3 9.99 -42.42 -25.99
CA HIS A 3 8.87 -42.19 -25.09
C HIS A 3 8.18 -40.88 -25.50
N LEU A 4 6.98 -40.98 -26.09
CA LEU A 4 6.14 -39.82 -26.39
C LEU A 4 5.37 -39.44 -25.11
N TYR A 5 5.91 -38.50 -24.34
CA TYR A 5 5.19 -37.87 -23.24
C TYR A 5 4.10 -36.95 -23.81
N LEU A 6 2.87 -37.44 -23.83
CA LEU A 6 1.68 -36.62 -24.02
C LEU A 6 1.44 -35.83 -22.72
N VAL A 7 2.02 -34.63 -22.65
CA VAL A 7 1.70 -33.65 -21.62
C VAL A 7 0.30 -33.11 -21.94
N LEU A 8 -0.72 -33.72 -21.33
CA LEU A 8 -2.03 -33.11 -21.22
C LEU A 8 -1.89 -31.88 -20.32
N ILE A 9 -1.67 -30.71 -20.94
CA ILE A 9 -1.91 -29.44 -20.28
C ILE A 9 -3.43 -29.31 -20.18
N LEU A 10 -4.00 -29.86 -19.11
CA LEU A 10 -5.36 -29.54 -18.71
C LEU A 10 -5.36 -28.05 -18.32
N PRO A 11 -6.07 -27.17 -19.04
CA PRO A 11 -6.32 -25.85 -18.49
C PRO A 11 -7.07 -26.08 -17.18
N ALA A 12 -6.53 -25.56 -16.07
CA ALA A 12 -7.22 -25.49 -14.80
C ALA A 12 -8.43 -24.57 -14.99
N VAL A 13 -9.51 -25.13 -15.53
CA VAL A 13 -10.84 -24.55 -15.49
C VAL A 13 -11.24 -24.64 -14.02
N LEU A 14 -10.98 -23.58 -13.26
CA LEU A 14 -11.71 -23.36 -12.02
C LEU A 14 -13.18 -23.30 -12.39
N ALA A 15 -13.88 -24.41 -12.23
CA ALA A 15 -15.32 -24.45 -12.20
C ALA A 15 -15.77 -23.67 -10.96
N VAL A 16 -15.96 -22.36 -11.12
CA VAL A 16 -16.58 -21.52 -10.08
C VAL A 16 -18.07 -21.85 -10.10
N GLN A 17 -18.51 -22.70 -9.17
CA GLN A 17 -19.92 -22.87 -8.84
C GLN A 17 -20.48 -21.49 -8.47
N LEU A 18 -21.27 -20.91 -9.37
CA LEU A 18 -22.04 -19.70 -9.11
C LEU A 18 -23.17 -20.02 -8.13
N HIS A 19 -22.92 -19.86 -6.84
CA HIS A 19 -23.99 -19.71 -5.86
C HIS A 19 -24.55 -18.29 -5.98
N ASN A 20 -25.78 -18.16 -6.48
CA ASN A 20 -26.55 -16.92 -6.45
C ASN A 20 -26.79 -16.50 -4.99
N HIS A 21 -25.90 -15.67 -4.43
CA HIS A 21 -26.16 -14.94 -3.20
C HIS A 21 -26.72 -13.56 -3.54
N VAL A 22 -27.98 -13.32 -3.17
CA VAL A 22 -28.51 -11.95 -3.04
C VAL A 22 -27.87 -11.37 -1.78
N GLY A 23 -26.63 -10.90 -1.89
CA GLY A 23 -25.84 -10.39 -0.77
C GLY A 23 -24.75 -9.46 -1.26
N PHE A 24 -24.51 -8.38 -0.52
CA PHE A 24 -23.43 -7.44 -0.80
C PHE A 24 -22.08 -8.12 -0.56
N ILE A 25 -21.14 -7.97 -1.50
CA ILE A 25 -19.76 -8.44 -1.33
C ILE A 25 -19.08 -7.54 -0.29
N ARG A 26 -18.64 -8.12 0.83
CA ARG A 26 -17.87 -7.41 1.86
C ARG A 26 -16.38 -7.53 1.58
N PHE A 27 -15.64 -6.44 1.68
CA PHE A 27 -14.18 -6.42 1.51
C PHE A 27 -13.50 -6.11 2.85
N THR A 28 -12.36 -6.74 3.11
CA THR A 28 -11.53 -6.44 4.30
C THR A 28 -10.50 -5.33 4.05
N GLN A 29 -10.30 -4.96 2.78
CA GLN A 29 -9.34 -3.96 2.34
C GLN A 29 -10.03 -2.86 1.52
N PRO A 30 -9.46 -1.64 1.44
CA PRO A 30 -9.96 -0.60 0.55
C PRO A 30 -10.03 -1.09 -0.90
N VAL A 31 -11.11 -0.74 -1.60
CA VAL A 31 -11.35 -1.12 -3.00
C VAL A 31 -11.59 0.10 -3.88
N PRO A 32 -11.39 0.00 -5.20
CA PRO A 32 -11.70 1.10 -6.12
C PRO A 32 -13.21 1.39 -6.16
N ASP A 33 -13.59 2.66 -6.23
CA ASP A 33 -15.01 3.07 -6.26
C ASP A 33 -15.78 2.47 -7.44
N PHE A 34 -15.14 2.38 -8.61
CA PHE A 34 -15.74 1.82 -9.83
C PHE A 34 -16.08 0.33 -9.70
N LEU A 35 -15.56 -0.38 -8.69
CA LEU A 35 -15.88 -1.79 -8.47
C LEU A 35 -17.36 -2.00 -8.16
N SER A 36 -17.99 -1.02 -7.48
CA SER A 36 -19.40 -1.06 -7.10
C SER A 36 -20.37 -1.08 -8.29
N THR A 37 -19.95 -0.58 -9.45
CA THR A 37 -20.78 -0.53 -10.66
C THR A 37 -20.73 -1.82 -11.48
N LEU A 38 -19.89 -2.79 -11.10
CA LEU A 38 -19.71 -4.04 -11.82
C LEU A 38 -20.66 -5.13 -11.30
N SER A 39 -20.80 -6.21 -12.08
CA SER A 39 -21.60 -7.36 -11.67
C SER A 39 -21.07 -7.97 -10.37
N LEU A 40 -21.93 -8.63 -9.59
CA LEU A 40 -21.53 -9.32 -8.35
C LEU A 40 -20.42 -10.35 -8.60
N LYS A 41 -20.42 -11.00 -9.77
CA LYS A 41 -19.35 -11.91 -10.17
C LYS A 41 -18.01 -11.17 -10.35
N ALA A 42 -18.01 -10.01 -11.00
CA ALA A 42 -16.80 -9.20 -11.15
C ALA A 42 -16.26 -8.74 -9.79
N GLN A 43 -17.14 -8.32 -8.89
CA GLN A 43 -16.78 -7.92 -7.53
C GLN A 43 -16.22 -9.09 -6.72
N TYR A 44 -16.82 -10.27 -6.83
CA TYR A 44 -16.34 -11.49 -6.16
C TYR A 44 -14.98 -11.93 -6.69
N ASP A 45 -14.80 -11.99 -8.01
CA ASP A 45 -13.52 -12.37 -8.62
C ASP A 45 -12.41 -11.38 -8.22
N TYR A 46 -12.72 -10.08 -8.12
CA TYR A 46 -11.80 -9.08 -7.60
C TYR A 46 -11.40 -9.38 -6.14
N LYS A 47 -12.39 -9.67 -5.28
CA LYS A 47 -12.16 -10.02 -3.86
C LYS A 47 -11.23 -11.21 -3.72
N VAL A 48 -11.45 -12.26 -4.52
CA VAL A 48 -10.62 -13.48 -4.50
C VAL A 48 -9.15 -13.15 -4.78
N ILE A 49 -8.86 -12.25 -5.72
CA ILE A 49 -7.48 -11.83 -6.02
C ILE A 49 -6.93 -10.97 -4.88
N LEU A 50 -7.71 -9.98 -4.43
CA LEU A 50 -7.32 -9.01 -3.40
C LEU A 50 -6.93 -9.70 -2.08
N GLU A 51 -7.79 -10.57 -1.59
CA GLU A 51 -7.68 -11.19 -0.28
C GLU A 51 -6.84 -12.48 -0.28
N ASN A 52 -6.27 -12.88 -1.43
CA ASN A 52 -5.39 -14.04 -1.47
C ASN A 52 -4.03 -13.72 -0.85
N GLU A 53 -3.80 -14.17 0.38
CA GLU A 53 -2.55 -13.90 1.12
C GLU A 53 -1.38 -14.81 0.71
N THR A 54 -1.63 -15.82 -0.14
CA THR A 54 -0.63 -16.84 -0.49
C THR A 54 0.11 -16.58 -1.80
N ILE A 55 -0.43 -15.71 -2.67
CA ILE A 55 0.17 -15.41 -3.97
C ILE A 55 1.11 -14.19 -3.91
N PRO A 56 2.26 -14.22 -4.62
CA PRO A 56 3.16 -13.09 -4.73
C PRO A 56 2.48 -11.83 -5.31
N LEU A 57 2.93 -10.65 -4.89
CA LEU A 57 2.35 -9.36 -5.31
C LEU A 57 2.45 -9.12 -6.83
N ASN A 58 3.56 -9.56 -7.47
CA ASN A 58 3.71 -9.47 -8.92
C ASN A 58 2.68 -10.37 -9.64
N THR A 59 2.38 -11.54 -9.08
CA THR A 59 1.32 -12.43 -9.58
C THR A 59 -0.05 -11.78 -9.41
N LYS A 60 -0.34 -11.14 -8.26
CA LYS A 60 -1.59 -10.36 -8.06
C LYS A 60 -1.78 -9.29 -9.13
N SER A 61 -0.73 -8.53 -9.47
CA SER A 61 -0.82 -7.49 -10.51
C SER A 61 -1.22 -8.09 -11.87
N ALA A 62 -0.65 -9.24 -12.24
CA ALA A 62 -1.03 -9.95 -13.47
C ALA A 62 -2.49 -10.44 -13.42
N ASP A 63 -2.93 -10.99 -12.29
CA ASP A 63 -4.30 -11.48 -12.10
C ASP A 63 -5.33 -10.34 -12.16
N PHE A 64 -5.04 -9.18 -11.55
CA PHE A 64 -5.91 -8.02 -11.66
C PHE A 64 -5.98 -7.46 -13.09
N LYS A 65 -4.87 -7.47 -13.85
CA LYS A 65 -4.91 -7.10 -15.28
C LYS A 65 -5.77 -8.06 -16.09
N LYS A 66 -5.67 -9.37 -15.82
CA LYS A 66 -6.52 -10.38 -16.45
C LYS A 66 -8.00 -10.19 -16.09
N TRP A 67 -8.29 -9.92 -14.82
CA TRP A 67 -9.63 -9.58 -14.33
C TRP A 67 -10.18 -8.32 -15.03
N ALA A 68 -9.38 -7.25 -15.11
CA ALA A 68 -9.80 -6.00 -15.73
C ALA A 68 -10.09 -6.16 -17.23
N ASN A 69 -9.30 -6.98 -17.92
CA ASN A 69 -9.56 -7.34 -19.32
C ASN A 69 -10.85 -8.17 -19.46
N THR A 70 -11.07 -9.15 -18.58
CA THR A 70 -12.26 -10.02 -18.59
C THR A 70 -13.55 -9.23 -18.43
N TYR A 71 -13.53 -8.17 -17.62
CA TYR A 71 -14.70 -7.35 -17.33
C TYR A 71 -14.75 -6.02 -18.08
N ASN A 72 -13.85 -5.80 -19.05
CA ASN A 72 -13.76 -4.57 -19.85
C ASN A 72 -13.61 -3.29 -19.03
N VAL A 73 -12.84 -3.35 -17.94
CA VAL A 73 -12.56 -2.21 -17.03
C VAL A 73 -11.08 -1.82 -16.99
N MET A 74 -10.33 -2.17 -18.04
CA MET A 74 -8.88 -1.93 -18.09
C MET A 74 -8.54 -0.45 -17.88
N THR A 75 -9.28 0.47 -18.50
CA THR A 75 -9.04 1.91 -18.33
C THR A 75 -9.20 2.35 -16.87
N GLN A 76 -10.29 1.97 -16.21
CA GLN A 76 -10.56 2.31 -14.82
C GLN A 76 -9.51 1.68 -13.89
N TYR A 77 -9.15 0.42 -14.15
CA TYR A 77 -8.14 -0.28 -13.38
C TYR A 77 -6.74 0.35 -13.53
N THR A 78 -6.33 0.73 -14.75
CA THR A 78 -5.04 1.40 -14.97
C THR A 78 -4.97 2.75 -14.27
N GLN A 79 -6.05 3.55 -14.29
CA GLN A 79 -6.10 4.81 -13.55
C GLN A 79 -5.97 4.59 -12.04
N TYR A 80 -6.67 3.58 -11.51
CA TYR A 80 -6.54 3.18 -10.12
C TYR A 80 -5.10 2.74 -9.77
N GLU A 81 -4.46 1.90 -10.60
CA GLU A 81 -3.08 1.46 -10.39
C GLU A 81 -2.09 2.63 -10.37
N ILE A 82 -2.26 3.60 -11.27
CA ILE A 82 -1.44 4.83 -11.30
C ILE A 82 -1.63 5.64 -10.01
N GLN A 83 -2.88 5.83 -9.57
CA GLN A 83 -3.18 6.58 -8.35
C GLN A 83 -2.56 5.91 -7.12
N GLN A 84 -2.71 4.59 -7.00
CA GLN A 84 -2.13 3.83 -5.87
C GLN A 84 -0.60 3.91 -5.85
N ASN A 85 0.05 3.82 -7.01
CA ASN A 85 1.50 3.97 -7.11
C ASN A 85 1.96 5.39 -6.74
N SER A 86 1.25 6.41 -7.20
CA SER A 86 1.54 7.81 -6.83
C SER A 86 1.42 8.02 -5.32
N THR A 87 0.33 7.54 -4.71
CA THR A 87 0.11 7.60 -3.27
C THR A 87 1.24 6.90 -2.51
N LYS A 88 1.64 5.70 -2.93
CA LYS A 88 2.75 4.95 -2.33
C LYS A 88 4.07 5.74 -2.37
N VAL A 89 4.42 6.30 -3.53
CA VAL A 89 5.65 7.10 -3.70
C VAL A 89 5.63 8.33 -2.79
N GLN A 90 4.50 9.01 -2.66
CA GLN A 90 4.38 10.15 -1.74
C GLN A 90 4.52 9.73 -0.28
N MET A 91 3.92 8.59 0.12
CA MET A 91 4.09 8.05 1.46
C MET A 91 5.55 7.72 1.76
N GLU A 92 6.24 7.02 0.84
CA GLU A 92 7.66 6.68 0.99
C GLU A 92 8.55 7.93 1.11
N LYS A 93 8.26 8.96 0.32
CA LYS A 93 8.93 10.27 0.42
C LYS A 93 8.70 10.94 1.77
N ASN A 94 7.45 10.98 2.24
CA ASN A 94 7.09 11.60 3.53
C ASN A 94 7.77 10.88 4.70
N VAL A 95 7.80 9.54 4.68
CA VAL A 95 8.50 8.74 5.70
C VAL A 95 10.01 9.02 5.66
N THR A 96 10.61 9.08 4.47
CA THR A 96 12.04 9.39 4.32
C THR A 96 12.37 10.79 4.88
N GLN A 97 11.51 11.77 4.62
CA GLN A 97 11.65 13.12 5.15
C GLN A 97 11.55 13.14 6.67
N LEU A 98 10.58 12.44 7.25
CA LEU A 98 10.41 12.34 8.70
C LEU A 98 11.63 11.69 9.36
N ILE A 99 12.13 10.58 8.82
CA ILE A 99 13.35 9.92 9.33
C ILE A 99 14.55 10.88 9.28
N SER A 100 14.69 11.64 8.19
CA SER A 100 15.78 12.61 8.04
C SER A 100 15.69 13.73 9.08
N GLN A 101 14.48 14.25 9.33
CA GLN A 101 14.23 15.26 10.36
C GLN A 101 14.52 14.71 11.76
N LEU A 102 14.07 13.50 12.08
CA LEU A 102 14.34 12.85 13.36
C LEU A 102 15.84 12.64 13.59
N SER A 103 16.57 12.21 12.56
CA SER A 103 18.03 12.04 12.62
C SER A 103 18.75 13.37 12.89
N LEU A 104 18.32 14.45 12.22
CA LEU A 104 18.87 15.79 12.43
C LEU A 104 18.63 16.28 13.87
N VAL A 105 17.39 16.18 14.36
CA VAL A 105 17.03 16.57 15.74
C VAL A 105 17.86 15.77 16.75
N ASN A 106 17.98 14.45 16.55
CA ASN A 106 18.78 13.61 17.42
C ASN A 106 20.26 14.07 17.45
N SER A 107 20.84 14.39 16.30
CA SER A 107 22.22 14.91 16.23
C SER A 107 22.37 16.26 16.95
N GLN A 108 21.39 17.15 16.84
CA GLN A 108 21.38 18.44 17.52
C GLN A 108 21.29 18.27 19.05
N ILE A 109 20.41 17.39 19.53
CA ILE A 109 20.30 17.07 20.96
C ILE A 109 21.60 16.46 21.48
N SER A 110 22.19 15.48 20.79
CA SER A 110 23.48 14.88 21.20
C SER A 110 24.58 15.93 21.33
N LYS A 111 24.71 16.85 20.37
CA LYS A 111 25.69 17.95 20.43
C LYS A 111 25.48 18.86 21.64
N ILE A 112 24.23 19.13 22.04
CA ILE A 112 23.93 19.92 23.22
C ILE A 112 24.38 19.17 24.49
N LEU A 113 24.02 17.89 24.61
CA LEU A 113 24.30 17.08 25.79
C LEU A 113 25.79 16.75 25.97
N GLU A 114 26.52 16.59 24.86
CA GLU A 114 27.97 16.32 24.87
C GLU A 114 28.80 17.60 25.03
N ASN A 115 28.19 18.78 24.98
CA ASN A 115 28.90 20.03 25.16
C ASN A 115 29.25 20.25 26.65
N GLY A 116 30.47 19.87 27.03
CA GLY A 116 31.01 20.05 28.37
C GLY A 116 31.25 21.50 28.80
N SER A 117 31.03 22.48 27.91
CA SER A 117 31.05 23.91 28.26
C SER A 117 29.71 24.40 28.82
N LEU A 118 28.62 23.66 28.61
CA LEU A 118 27.29 23.98 29.13
C LEU A 118 27.07 23.29 30.49
N SER A 119 26.46 24.00 31.43
CA SER A 119 25.88 23.39 32.62
C SER A 119 24.63 22.57 32.26
N ILE A 120 24.21 21.66 33.16
CA ILE A 120 22.97 20.87 32.99
C ILE A 120 21.74 21.77 32.77
N LYS A 121 21.71 22.96 33.37
CA LYS A 121 20.63 23.92 33.19
C LYS A 121 20.60 24.47 31.76
N GLU A 122 21.75 24.91 31.26
CA GLU A 122 21.89 25.46 29.90
C GLU A 122 21.64 24.38 28.83
N GLN A 123 22.06 23.13 29.07
CA GLN A 123 21.72 22.01 28.17
C GLN A 123 20.20 21.79 28.08
N ARG A 124 19.49 21.87 29.21
CA ARG A 124 18.02 21.72 29.24
C ARG A 124 17.34 22.87 28.51
N GLU A 125 17.79 24.10 28.73
CA GLU A 125 17.27 25.29 28.05
C GLU A 125 17.46 25.16 26.52
N ALA A 126 18.65 24.79 26.06
CA ALA A 126 18.95 24.60 24.65
C ALA A 126 18.13 23.47 23.98
N VAL A 127 17.86 22.35 24.69
CA VAL A 127 16.97 21.29 24.19
C VAL A 127 15.52 21.78 24.09
N ASN A 128 15.05 22.57 25.06
CA ASN A 128 13.71 23.15 25.01
C ASN A 128 13.55 24.13 23.84
N GLU A 129 14.54 25.00 23.62
CA GLU A 129 14.57 25.90 22.46
C GLU A 129 14.56 25.13 21.14
N LEU A 130 15.34 24.04 21.05
CA LEU A 130 15.32 23.15 19.89
C LEU A 130 13.93 22.54 19.66
N ALA A 131 13.26 22.10 20.73
CA ALA A 131 11.91 21.56 20.63
C ALA A 131 10.93 22.63 20.10
N GLU A 132 10.97 23.85 20.64
CA GLU A 132 10.12 24.97 20.21
C GLU A 132 10.31 25.34 18.72
N GLN A 133 11.54 25.22 18.20
CA GLN A 133 11.84 25.46 16.79
C GLN A 133 11.35 24.34 15.86
N GLN A 134 11.29 23.10 16.36
CA GLN A 134 11.01 21.91 15.56
C GLN A 134 9.55 21.46 15.61
N TYR A 135 8.71 22.06 16.45
CA TYR A 135 7.26 21.89 16.36
C TYR A 135 6.72 22.59 15.10
N PRO A 136 6.24 21.86 14.07
CA PRO A 136 5.25 22.46 13.20
C PRO A 136 4.02 22.78 14.06
N LYS A 137 3.49 24.00 13.98
CA LYS A 137 2.07 24.24 14.27
C LYS A 137 1.32 23.16 13.51
N VAL A 138 0.70 22.24 14.24
CA VAL A 138 -0.15 21.16 13.72
C VAL A 138 -0.87 21.65 12.47
N ILE A 139 -0.48 21.15 11.31
CA ILE A 139 -1.27 21.33 10.09
C ILE A 139 -2.50 20.47 10.35
N ASP A 140 -3.60 21.15 10.62
CA ASP A 140 -4.92 20.56 10.72
C ASP A 140 -5.21 19.81 9.40
N LEU A 141 -5.20 18.49 9.48
CA LEU A 141 -5.71 17.62 8.43
C LEU A 141 -7.14 17.25 8.84
N SER A 142 -8.04 18.22 8.72
CA SER A 142 -9.49 18.02 8.72
C SER A 142 -10.03 17.78 7.31
#